data_AF-H6L3X3-F1
#
_entry.id   AF-H6L3X3-F1
#
_cell.length_a   1.000
_cell.length_b   1.000
_cell.length_c   1.000
_cell.angle_alpha   90.00
_cell.angle_beta   90.00
_cell.angle_gamma   90.00
#
_symmetry.space_group_name_H-M   'P 1'
#
loop_
_entity.id
_entity.type
_entity.pdbx_description
1 polymer ?
#
loop_
_entity_poly.entity_id
_entity_poly.type
_entity_poly.pdbx_seq_one_letter_code
_entity_poly.pdbx_strand_id
1 'polypeptide(L)'
;MAQSCIHCQAELPARSRFCSLCGGMQWPIDFKDLARLPQQLKGAFFLYMQQEGRDLGLKAVDLGQEDGFRLRYLEERLLQLAYWIEQQDPSQQEELRAISEEIDWQFRTWAEAYFLQEGREQLPQALPQSLQSYQQMQRGESCNLRTLIANYLQSDKLPYAHSWQAIDWPKKLKTAGRKFFSALGQEELLFFLDPSMRQLGRRGFILTPKGLYWRQSMSQGRSARFSLQAELQLKKQILYINGQVFDIQAELNLNLYFLFKRLALLA
;
A
#
# COMPACT_ATOMS: atom_id res chain seq x y z
N MET A 1 28.71 6.40 9.71
CA MET A 1 29.20 6.02 8.37
C MET A 1 28.07 6.23 7.38
N ALA A 2 28.33 6.88 6.26
CA ALA A 2 27.37 6.94 5.16
C ALA A 2 27.08 5.52 4.65
N GLN A 3 25.86 5.28 4.18
CA GLN A 3 25.47 4.00 3.57
C GLN A 3 25.11 4.25 2.11
N SER A 4 25.40 3.30 1.22
CA SER A 4 25.00 3.42 -0.19
C SER A 4 23.58 2.89 -0.39
N CYS A 5 22.81 3.56 -1.23
CA CYS A 5 21.47 3.11 -1.57
C CYS A 5 21.47 1.76 -2.31
N ILE A 6 20.66 0.81 -1.86
CA ILE A 6 20.50 -0.51 -2.51
C ILE A 6 19.94 -0.43 -3.94
N HIS A 7 19.25 0.66 -4.30
CA HIS A 7 18.60 0.78 -5.62
C HIS A 7 19.37 1.66 -6.62
N CYS A 8 20.03 2.72 -6.16
CA CYS A 8 20.71 3.67 -7.04
C CYS A 8 22.15 4.01 -6.63
N GLN A 9 22.68 3.34 -5.60
CA GLN A 9 24.05 3.50 -5.09
C GLN A 9 24.43 4.91 -4.59
N ALA A 10 23.48 5.85 -4.56
CA ALA A 10 23.68 7.16 -3.98
C ALA A 10 24.14 7.08 -2.52
N GLU A 11 25.07 7.94 -2.12
CA GLU A 11 25.45 8.08 -0.72
C GLU A 11 24.29 8.64 0.08
N LEU A 12 23.95 7.96 1.16
CA LEU A 12 22.88 8.32 2.07
C LEU A 12 23.45 8.59 3.47
N PRO A 13 22.85 9.53 4.22
CA PRO A 13 23.08 9.63 5.65
C PRO A 13 22.91 8.27 6.34
N ALA A 14 23.68 8.04 7.40
CA ALA A 14 23.58 6.82 8.19
C ALA A 14 22.12 6.56 8.61
N ARG A 15 21.63 5.33 8.45
CA ARG A 15 20.26 4.92 8.84
C ARG A 15 19.14 5.64 8.07
N SER A 16 19.41 6.17 6.88
CA SER A 16 18.36 6.68 6.00
C SER A 16 17.41 5.54 5.64
N ARG A 17 16.12 5.68 5.97
CA ARG A 17 15.09 4.67 5.67
C ARG A 17 14.69 4.67 4.19
N PHE A 18 14.82 5.81 3.53
CA PHE A 18 14.54 5.97 2.11
C PHE A 18 15.70 6.68 1.44
N CYS A 19 15.96 6.33 0.19
CA CYS A 19 16.89 7.09 -0.64
C CYS A 19 16.28 8.44 -1.03
N SER A 20 17.01 9.53 -0.83
CA SER A 20 16.57 10.87 -1.25
C SER A 20 16.51 11.05 -2.78
N LEU A 21 17.26 10.24 -3.54
CA LEU A 21 17.31 10.34 -4.99
C LEU A 21 16.29 9.43 -5.68
N CYS A 22 16.29 8.14 -5.35
CA CYS A 22 15.43 7.16 -6.01
C CYS A 22 14.22 6.72 -5.18
N GLY A 23 14.07 7.22 -3.94
CA GLY A 23 12.96 6.87 -3.05
C GLY A 23 12.96 5.43 -2.53
N GLY A 24 13.92 4.59 -2.92
CA GLY A 24 13.96 3.18 -2.55
C GLY A 24 14.13 2.97 -1.05
N MET A 25 13.40 2.01 -0.47
CA MET A 25 13.47 1.69 0.95
C MET A 25 14.83 1.08 1.28
N GLN A 26 15.37 1.41 2.46
CA GLN A 26 16.61 0.88 2.97
C GLN A 26 16.31 0.12 4.26
N TRP A 27 16.63 -1.17 4.27
CA TRP A 27 16.40 -2.02 5.42
C TRP A 27 17.61 -1.98 6.37
N PRO A 28 17.39 -1.90 7.70
CA PRO A 28 18.46 -1.98 8.68
C PRO A 28 18.90 -3.44 8.88
N ILE A 29 19.30 -4.10 7.80
CA ILE A 29 19.70 -5.50 7.75
C ILE A 29 21.12 -5.56 7.19
N ASP A 30 22.01 -6.21 7.93
CA ASP A 30 23.34 -6.56 7.47
C ASP A 30 23.29 -7.94 6.79
N PHE A 31 23.23 -7.91 5.45
CA PHE A 31 23.23 -9.11 4.61
C PHE A 31 24.56 -9.89 4.64
N LYS A 32 25.58 -9.41 5.34
CA LYS A 32 26.83 -10.16 5.57
C LYS A 32 26.77 -11.04 6.82
N ASP A 33 25.88 -10.72 7.78
CA ASP A 33 25.67 -11.50 9.00
C ASP A 33 24.44 -12.40 8.85
N LEU A 34 24.57 -13.42 7.99
CA LEU A 34 23.49 -14.36 7.70
C LEU A 34 23.05 -15.15 8.96
N ALA A 35 23.97 -15.42 9.88
CA ALA A 35 23.69 -16.15 11.11
C ALA A 35 22.64 -15.45 12.01
N ARG A 36 22.51 -14.12 11.91
CA ARG A 36 21.52 -13.33 12.64
C ARG A 36 20.38 -12.82 11.77
N LEU A 37 20.32 -13.23 10.50
CA LEU A 37 19.36 -12.71 9.54
C LEU A 37 17.89 -12.85 10.00
N PRO A 38 17.44 -13.98 10.58
CA PRO A 38 16.06 -14.07 11.10
C PRO A 38 15.76 -13.02 12.17
N GLN A 39 16.68 -12.77 13.10
CA GLN A 39 16.51 -11.76 14.16
C GLN A 39 16.54 -10.34 13.58
N GLN A 40 17.40 -10.09 12.60
CA GLN A 40 17.44 -8.81 11.89
C GLN A 40 16.14 -8.53 11.12
N LEU A 41 15.62 -9.52 10.39
CA LEU A 41 14.34 -9.43 9.69
C LEU A 41 13.18 -9.22 10.66
N LYS A 42 13.17 -9.94 11.80
CA LYS A 42 12.18 -9.74 12.87
C LYS A 42 12.19 -8.29 13.31
N GLY A 43 13.35 -7.76 13.71
CA GLY A 43 13.51 -6.37 14.14
C GLY A 43 13.09 -5.36 13.07
N ALA A 44 13.46 -5.58 11.81
CA ALA A 44 13.06 -4.73 10.70
C ALA A 44 11.54 -4.74 10.49
N PHE A 45 10.89 -5.91 10.58
CA PHE A 45 9.45 -6.03 10.49
C PHE A 45 8.72 -5.31 11.64
N PHE A 46 9.22 -5.41 12.87
CA PHE A 46 8.68 -4.65 14.02
C PHE A 46 8.74 -3.14 13.78
N LEU A 47 9.86 -2.62 13.27
CA LEU A 47 10.00 -1.20 12.92
C LEU A 47 9.05 -0.79 11.79
N TYR A 48 8.85 -1.68 10.81
CA TYR A 48 7.87 -1.50 9.75
C TYR A 48 6.46 -1.40 10.35
N MET A 49 6.06 -2.33 11.22
CA MET A 49 4.74 -2.36 11.85
C MET A 49 4.48 -1.14 12.75
N GLN A 50 5.49 -0.66 13.48
CA GLN A 50 5.36 0.57 14.25
C GLN A 50 5.08 1.78 13.35
N GLN A 51 5.76 1.87 12.21
CA GLN A 51 5.49 2.92 11.22
C GLN A 51 4.09 2.77 10.64
N GLU A 52 3.72 1.55 10.26
CA GLU A 52 2.40 1.25 9.73
C GLU A 52 1.30 1.67 10.68
N GLY A 53 1.45 1.39 11.98
CA GLY A 53 0.54 1.86 13.01
C GLY A 53 0.46 3.39 13.06
N ARG A 54 1.59 4.10 13.01
CA ARG A 54 1.60 5.57 12.97
C ARG A 54 0.90 6.10 11.73
N ASP A 55 1.13 5.49 10.58
CA ASP A 55 0.51 5.84 9.32
C ASP A 55 -1.00 5.53 9.34
N LEU A 56 -1.45 4.50 10.05
CA LEU A 56 -2.87 4.21 10.29
C LEU A 56 -3.51 5.09 11.39
N GLY A 57 -2.72 5.93 12.06
CA GLY A 57 -3.18 6.79 13.16
C GLY A 57 -3.37 6.05 14.48
N LEU A 58 -2.77 4.87 14.63
CA LEU A 58 -2.78 4.07 15.86
C LEU A 58 -1.75 4.61 16.86
N LYS A 59 -2.06 4.50 18.15
CA LYS A 59 -1.12 4.89 19.23
C LYS A 59 0.06 3.93 19.32
N ALA A 60 -0.22 2.64 19.19
CA ALA A 60 0.74 1.55 19.16
C ALA A 60 0.11 0.38 18.38
N VAL A 61 0.96 -0.46 17.80
CA VAL A 61 0.52 -1.74 17.24
C VAL A 61 0.84 -2.84 18.24
N ASP A 62 -0.18 -3.50 18.74
CA ASP A 62 -0.03 -4.62 19.66
C ASP A 62 0.15 -5.93 18.89
N LEU A 63 1.40 -6.29 18.62
CA LEU A 63 1.75 -7.54 17.94
C LEU A 63 1.53 -8.80 18.80
N GLY A 64 1.05 -8.66 20.05
CA GLY A 64 0.84 -9.75 20.99
C GLY A 64 2.08 -10.08 21.83
N GLN A 65 1.94 -11.04 22.74
CA GLN A 65 3.06 -11.54 23.57
C GLN A 65 3.97 -12.47 22.77
N GLU A 66 5.27 -12.42 23.03
CA GLU A 66 6.36 -13.13 22.34
C GLU A 66 6.09 -14.64 22.11
N ASP A 67 5.36 -15.30 23.02
CA ASP A 67 5.09 -16.75 22.96
C ASP A 67 3.73 -17.14 22.31
N GLY A 68 2.95 -16.16 21.84
CA GLY A 68 1.64 -16.36 21.25
C GLY A 68 1.69 -17.01 19.86
N PHE A 69 0.61 -17.71 19.48
CA PHE A 69 0.42 -18.26 18.12
C PHE A 69 0.65 -17.21 17.00
N ARG A 70 0.32 -15.94 17.30
CA ARG A 70 0.51 -14.74 16.44
C ARG A 70 1.95 -14.54 16.00
N LEU A 71 2.91 -14.76 16.90
CA LEU A 71 4.33 -14.59 16.62
C LEU A 71 4.95 -15.83 15.99
N ARG A 72 4.47 -17.04 16.30
CA ARG A 72 4.93 -18.27 15.65
C ARG A 72 4.69 -18.26 14.13
N TYR A 73 3.50 -17.81 13.68
CA TYR A 73 3.24 -17.67 12.24
C TYR A 73 4.22 -16.69 11.57
N LEU A 74 4.48 -15.55 12.23
CA LEU A 74 5.46 -14.58 11.74
C LEU A 74 6.89 -15.16 11.74
N GLU A 75 7.27 -15.92 12.77
CA GLU A 75 8.60 -16.55 12.87
C GLU A 75 8.84 -17.57 11.76
N GLU A 76 7.87 -18.43 11.46
CA GLU A 76 7.96 -19.35 10.32
C GLU A 76 8.16 -18.61 9.00
N ARG A 77 7.41 -17.53 8.77
CA ARG A 77 7.54 -16.69 7.57
C ARG A 77 8.88 -15.98 7.48
N LEU A 78 9.39 -15.48 8.61
CA LEU A 78 10.71 -14.87 8.69
C LEU A 78 11.83 -15.87 8.41
N LEU A 79 11.71 -17.11 8.89
CA LEU A 79 12.66 -18.18 8.59
C LEU A 79 12.63 -18.56 7.10
N GLN A 80 11.44 -18.64 6.50
CA GLN A 80 11.30 -18.88 5.05
C GLN A 80 11.96 -17.79 4.22
N LEU A 81 11.74 -16.52 4.59
CA LEU A 81 12.37 -15.39 3.91
C LEU A 81 13.89 -15.37 4.12
N ALA A 82 14.36 -15.62 5.35
CA ALA A 82 15.80 -15.72 5.64
C ALA A 82 16.45 -16.81 4.79
N TYR A 83 15.85 -18.00 4.75
CA TYR A 83 16.33 -19.10 3.92
C TYR A 83 16.38 -18.72 2.43
N TRP A 84 15.33 -18.06 1.91
CA TRP A 84 15.34 -17.59 0.53
C TRP A 84 16.47 -16.58 0.25
N ILE A 85 16.72 -15.64 1.17
CA ILE A 85 17.82 -14.67 1.06
C ILE A 85 19.19 -15.36 1.10
N GLU A 86 19.37 -16.37 1.95
CA GLU A 86 20.61 -17.15 2.05
C GLU A 86 20.96 -17.91 0.75
N GLN A 87 19.96 -18.19 -0.11
CA GLN A 87 20.19 -18.77 -1.43
C GLN A 87 20.60 -17.75 -2.50
N GLN A 88 20.61 -16.45 -2.17
CA GLN A 88 21.05 -15.39 -3.06
C GLN A 88 22.50 -14.98 -2.73
N ASP A 89 23.17 -14.33 -3.68
CA ASP A 89 24.45 -13.66 -3.57
C ASP A 89 24.27 -12.14 -3.37
N PRO A 90 24.18 -11.65 -2.11
CA PRO A 90 23.98 -10.24 -1.81
C PRO A 90 25.18 -9.34 -2.16
N SER A 91 26.30 -9.92 -2.63
CA SER A 91 27.42 -9.12 -3.16
C SER A 91 27.11 -8.54 -4.54
N GLN A 92 26.15 -9.13 -5.26
CA GLN A 92 25.66 -8.63 -6.54
C GLN A 92 24.55 -7.60 -6.31
N GLN A 93 24.69 -6.43 -6.92
CA GLN A 93 23.75 -5.32 -6.75
C GLN A 93 22.32 -5.68 -7.17
N GLU A 94 22.18 -6.45 -8.24
CA GLU A 94 20.87 -6.83 -8.79
C GLU A 94 20.14 -7.80 -7.86
N GLU A 95 20.87 -8.73 -7.26
CA GLU A 95 20.35 -9.65 -6.25
C GLU A 95 20.01 -8.91 -4.95
N LEU A 96 20.86 -7.98 -4.51
CA LEU A 96 20.56 -7.15 -3.35
C LEU A 96 19.30 -6.30 -3.54
N ARG A 97 19.08 -5.79 -4.76
CA ARG A 97 17.84 -5.11 -5.13
C ARG A 97 16.65 -6.06 -5.10
N ALA A 98 16.78 -7.25 -5.66
CA ALA A 98 15.72 -8.26 -5.66
C ALA A 98 15.36 -8.68 -4.23
N ILE A 99 16.34 -8.84 -3.34
CA ILE A 99 16.15 -9.10 -1.91
C ILE A 99 15.36 -7.95 -1.26
N SER A 100 15.76 -6.70 -1.49
CA SER A 100 15.07 -5.54 -0.91
C SER A 100 13.61 -5.45 -1.34
N GLU A 101 13.34 -5.71 -2.62
CA GLU A 101 11.99 -5.72 -3.20
C GLU A 101 11.15 -6.89 -2.65
N GLU A 102 11.77 -8.06 -2.41
CA GLU A 102 11.09 -9.21 -1.80
C GLU A 102 10.74 -8.94 -0.33
N ILE A 103 11.64 -8.32 0.44
CA ILE A 103 11.36 -7.90 1.82
C ILE A 103 10.18 -6.91 1.83
N ASP A 104 10.17 -5.93 0.93
CA ASP A 104 9.05 -4.98 0.78
C ASP A 104 7.72 -5.70 0.50
N TRP A 105 7.72 -6.66 -0.42
CA TRP A 105 6.55 -7.47 -0.76
C TRP A 105 6.02 -8.25 0.43
N GLN A 106 6.91 -8.99 1.09
CA GLN A 106 6.57 -9.86 2.21
C GLN A 106 6.08 -9.04 3.41
N PHE A 107 6.79 -7.99 3.80
CA PHE A 107 6.41 -7.19 4.98
C PHE A 107 5.05 -6.51 4.80
N ARG A 108 4.77 -5.97 3.61
CA ARG A 108 3.45 -5.37 3.31
C ARG A 108 2.33 -6.41 3.32
N THR A 109 2.59 -7.59 2.76
CA THR A 109 1.60 -8.68 2.75
C THR A 109 1.35 -9.21 4.16
N TRP A 110 2.38 -9.46 4.95
CA TRP A 110 2.24 -9.95 6.33
C TRP A 110 1.56 -8.92 7.24
N ALA A 111 1.82 -7.63 7.05
CA ALA A 111 1.16 -6.57 7.81
C ALA A 111 -0.34 -6.49 7.50
N GLU A 112 -0.73 -6.59 6.22
CA GLU A 112 -2.15 -6.65 5.85
C GLU A 112 -2.82 -7.91 6.41
N ALA A 113 -2.17 -9.07 6.30
CA ALA A 113 -2.64 -10.32 6.89
C ALA A 113 -2.85 -10.20 8.40
N TYR A 114 -1.90 -9.55 9.10
CA TYR A 114 -2.02 -9.27 10.52
C TYR A 114 -3.27 -8.44 10.83
N PHE A 115 -3.51 -7.32 10.13
CA PHE A 115 -4.69 -6.49 10.36
C PHE A 115 -6.02 -7.15 9.96
N LEU A 116 -5.98 -8.10 9.01
CA LEU A 116 -7.15 -8.89 8.63
C LEU A 116 -7.56 -9.91 9.70
N GLN A 117 -6.59 -10.45 10.45
CA GLN A 117 -6.81 -11.59 11.33
C GLN A 117 -6.72 -11.19 12.81
N GLU A 118 -5.57 -10.68 13.24
CA GLU A 118 -5.22 -10.51 14.64
C GLU A 118 -5.36 -9.05 15.10
N GLY A 119 -4.95 -8.11 14.26
CA GLY A 119 -4.99 -6.67 14.52
C GLY A 119 -6.35 -6.02 14.19
N ARG A 120 -7.38 -6.81 13.88
CA ARG A 120 -8.67 -6.31 13.40
C ARG A 120 -9.30 -5.28 14.33
N GLU A 121 -9.23 -5.51 15.64
CA GLU A 121 -9.83 -4.64 16.66
C GLU A 121 -9.05 -3.33 16.87
N GLN A 122 -7.80 -3.25 16.39
CA GLN A 122 -7.00 -2.04 16.48
C GLN A 122 -7.35 -1.04 15.38
N LEU A 123 -7.92 -1.51 14.27
CA LEU A 123 -8.38 -0.66 13.19
C LEU A 123 -9.71 0.03 13.58
N PRO A 124 -9.98 1.24 13.05
CA PRO A 124 -11.26 1.92 13.28
C PRO A 124 -12.47 1.12 12.76
N GLN A 125 -12.21 0.17 11.86
CA GLN A 125 -13.19 -0.76 11.32
C GLN A 125 -12.49 -2.03 10.81
N ALA A 126 -13.26 -3.09 10.64
CA ALA A 126 -12.76 -4.32 10.06
C ALA A 126 -12.46 -4.19 8.57
N LEU A 127 -11.34 -4.77 8.13
CA LEU A 127 -11.11 -4.99 6.70
C LEU A 127 -12.03 -6.11 6.15
N PRO A 128 -12.38 -6.07 4.85
CA PRO A 128 -13.21 -7.11 4.26
C PRO A 128 -12.56 -8.49 4.27
N GLN A 129 -13.31 -9.53 4.66
CA GLN A 129 -12.80 -10.91 4.68
C GLN A 129 -12.42 -11.46 3.30
N SER A 130 -13.01 -10.93 2.21
CA SER A 130 -12.63 -11.29 0.84
C SER A 130 -11.15 -11.07 0.54
N LEU A 131 -10.48 -10.18 1.30
CA LEU A 131 -9.06 -9.90 1.16
C LEU A 131 -8.13 -11.02 1.63
N GLN A 132 -8.65 -12.02 2.34
CA GLN A 132 -7.85 -13.18 2.76
C GLN A 132 -7.25 -13.94 1.56
N SER A 133 -7.98 -13.97 0.44
CA SER A 133 -7.52 -14.61 -0.81
C SER A 133 -6.23 -14.01 -1.39
N TYR A 134 -5.92 -12.75 -1.07
CA TYR A 134 -4.72 -12.07 -1.57
C TYR A 134 -3.49 -12.24 -0.68
N GLN A 135 -3.63 -12.82 0.52
CA GLN A 135 -2.51 -12.96 1.47
C GLN A 135 -1.53 -14.06 1.09
N GLN A 136 -1.92 -14.93 0.16
CA GLN A 136 -1.07 -16.02 -0.34
C GLN A 136 -0.47 -15.70 -1.72
N MET A 137 -0.79 -14.54 -2.27
CA MET A 137 -0.35 -14.14 -3.59
C MET A 137 1.17 -13.97 -3.63
N GLN A 138 1.81 -14.62 -4.59
CA GLN A 138 3.25 -14.53 -4.79
C GLN A 138 3.63 -13.31 -5.62
N ARG A 139 4.87 -12.84 -5.46
CA ARG A 139 5.41 -11.75 -6.27
C ARG A 139 5.39 -12.15 -7.74
N GLY A 140 4.85 -11.27 -8.60
CA GLY A 140 4.73 -11.52 -10.04
C GLY A 140 3.53 -12.36 -10.46
N GLU A 141 2.73 -12.87 -9.51
CA GLU A 141 1.46 -13.51 -9.83
C GLU A 141 0.50 -12.51 -10.47
N SER A 142 -0.20 -12.90 -11.53
CA SER A 142 -1.20 -12.04 -12.17
C SER A 142 -2.53 -12.10 -11.41
N CYS A 143 -3.20 -10.97 -11.20
CA CYS A 143 -4.56 -10.95 -10.68
C CYS A 143 -5.48 -10.07 -11.53
N ASN A 144 -6.78 -10.35 -11.47
CA ASN A 144 -7.77 -9.48 -12.10
C ASN A 144 -7.93 -8.20 -11.26
N LEU A 145 -7.39 -7.08 -11.76
CA LEU A 145 -7.43 -5.79 -11.06
C LEU A 145 -8.84 -5.31 -10.76
N ARG A 146 -9.84 -5.61 -11.62
CA ARG A 146 -11.23 -5.21 -11.35
C ARG A 146 -11.78 -5.96 -10.15
N THR A 147 -11.58 -7.27 -10.09
CA THR A 147 -11.97 -8.09 -8.94
C THR A 147 -11.24 -7.68 -7.65
N LEU A 148 -9.92 -7.40 -7.75
CA LEU A 148 -9.14 -6.87 -6.64
C LEU A 148 -9.75 -5.58 -6.09
N ILE A 149 -9.93 -4.58 -6.96
CA ILE A 149 -10.52 -3.28 -6.58
C ILE A 149 -11.92 -3.47 -5.99
N ALA A 150 -12.76 -4.32 -6.59
CA ALA A 150 -14.12 -4.58 -6.10
C ALA A 150 -14.10 -5.16 -4.68
N ASN A 151 -13.19 -6.10 -4.41
CA ASN A 151 -13.05 -6.73 -3.10
C ASN A 151 -12.55 -5.77 -2.03
N TYR A 152 -11.57 -4.91 -2.32
CA TYR A 152 -11.12 -3.88 -1.39
C TYR A 152 -12.19 -2.83 -1.14
N LEU A 153 -12.77 -2.25 -2.19
CA LEU A 153 -13.74 -1.17 -2.06
C LEU A 153 -15.12 -1.65 -1.61
N GLN A 154 -15.36 -2.97 -1.61
CA GLN A 154 -16.69 -3.57 -1.39
C GLN A 154 -17.73 -2.92 -2.30
N SER A 155 -17.44 -2.84 -3.61
CA SER A 155 -18.21 -2.01 -4.55
C SER A 155 -19.70 -2.24 -4.53
N ASP A 156 -20.13 -3.50 -4.35
CA ASP A 156 -21.54 -3.90 -4.35
C ASP A 156 -22.32 -3.35 -3.14
N LYS A 157 -21.62 -2.92 -2.10
CA LYS A 157 -22.19 -2.35 -0.87
C LYS A 157 -22.05 -0.83 -0.81
N LEU A 158 -21.41 -0.20 -1.81
CA LEU A 158 -21.20 1.24 -1.78
C LEU A 158 -22.52 1.98 -1.98
N PRO A 159 -22.86 2.95 -1.11
CA PRO A 159 -24.08 3.74 -1.24
C PRO A 159 -23.95 4.83 -2.32
N TYR A 160 -22.85 4.84 -3.08
CA TYR A 160 -22.48 5.89 -4.01
C TYR A 160 -22.60 5.42 -5.45
N ALA A 161 -22.90 6.38 -6.33
CA ALA A 161 -22.83 6.16 -7.76
C ALA A 161 -21.38 5.82 -8.15
N HIS A 162 -21.20 4.67 -8.76
CA HIS A 162 -19.91 4.20 -9.23
C HIS A 162 -20.06 3.50 -10.58
N SER A 163 -18.97 3.39 -11.32
CA SER A 163 -18.95 2.73 -12.61
C SER A 163 -17.60 2.09 -12.89
N TRP A 164 -17.67 0.94 -13.56
CA TRP A 164 -16.53 0.20 -14.08
C TRP A 164 -16.24 0.54 -15.54
N GLN A 165 -17.14 1.22 -16.25
CA GLN A 165 -17.00 1.56 -17.66
C GLN A 165 -16.97 3.07 -17.88
N ALA A 166 -16.15 3.52 -18.82
CA ALA A 166 -16.13 4.93 -19.20
C ALA A 166 -17.43 5.39 -19.91
N ILE A 167 -18.16 4.45 -20.52
CA ILE A 167 -19.35 4.74 -21.34
C ILE A 167 -20.61 4.98 -20.49
N ASP A 168 -20.67 4.41 -19.29
CA ASP A 168 -21.82 4.50 -18.37
C ASP A 168 -21.88 5.83 -17.61
N TRP A 169 -21.05 6.80 -18.01
CA TRP A 169 -20.99 8.09 -17.37
C TRP A 169 -22.13 8.98 -17.82
N PRO A 170 -22.93 9.58 -16.90
CA PRO A 170 -23.92 10.57 -17.29
C PRO A 170 -23.28 11.69 -18.13
N LYS A 171 -24.02 12.23 -19.11
CA LYS A 171 -23.60 13.36 -19.97
C LYS A 171 -23.03 14.56 -19.16
N LYS A 172 -23.43 14.72 -17.89
CA LYS A 172 -22.94 15.73 -16.93
C LYS A 172 -21.48 15.51 -16.49
N LEU A 173 -20.98 14.28 -16.54
CA LEU A 173 -19.59 13.90 -16.26
C LEU A 173 -18.62 14.22 -17.40
N LYS A 174 -19.04 14.61 -18.61
CA LYS A 174 -18.08 15.19 -19.59
C LYS A 174 -17.42 16.47 -19.04
N THR A 175 -18.12 17.19 -18.17
CA THR A 175 -17.60 18.38 -17.48
C THR A 175 -16.72 18.02 -16.28
N ALA A 176 -17.03 16.93 -15.59
CA ALA A 176 -16.16 16.34 -14.57
C ALA A 176 -14.88 15.78 -15.19
N GLY A 177 -15.04 15.08 -16.33
CA GLY A 177 -14.15 14.92 -17.48
C GLY A 177 -13.01 15.91 -17.50
N ARG A 178 -13.29 17.15 -17.92
CA ARG A 178 -12.24 18.17 -18.01
C ARG A 178 -11.53 18.51 -16.70
N LYS A 179 -12.15 18.26 -15.54
CA LYS A 179 -11.63 18.67 -14.21
C LYS A 179 -10.91 17.55 -13.45
N PHE A 180 -11.21 16.28 -13.76
CA PHE A 180 -10.54 15.09 -13.24
C PHE A 180 -9.55 14.54 -14.27
N PHE A 181 -9.91 14.55 -15.55
CA PHE A 181 -9.19 13.87 -16.63
C PHE A 181 -8.07 14.69 -17.25
N SER A 182 -7.96 15.99 -16.95
CA SER A 182 -6.75 16.73 -17.32
C SER A 182 -5.49 16.09 -16.71
N ALA A 183 -5.63 15.41 -15.56
CA ALA A 183 -4.55 14.65 -14.92
C ALA A 183 -4.43 13.20 -15.43
N LEU A 184 -5.50 12.62 -16.02
CA LEU A 184 -5.58 11.20 -16.38
C LEU A 184 -4.87 10.84 -17.70
N GLY A 185 -4.67 11.81 -18.59
CA GLY A 185 -4.04 11.56 -19.88
C GLY A 185 -4.81 10.54 -20.74
N GLN A 186 -4.12 9.48 -21.20
CA GLN A 186 -4.66 8.39 -22.04
C GLN A 186 -4.81 7.05 -21.28
N GLU A 187 -4.88 7.07 -19.95
CA GLU A 187 -4.95 5.84 -19.17
C GLU A 187 -6.33 5.15 -19.25
N GLU A 188 -6.34 3.81 -19.24
CA GLU A 188 -7.57 3.05 -19.10
C GLU A 188 -8.19 3.28 -17.72
N LEU A 189 -9.50 3.45 -17.68
CA LEU A 189 -10.25 3.57 -16.45
C LEU A 189 -10.68 2.20 -15.92
N LEU A 190 -10.31 1.92 -14.68
CA LEU A 190 -10.75 0.71 -13.98
C LEU A 190 -12.03 0.99 -13.18
N PHE A 191 -12.06 2.07 -12.42
CA PHE A 191 -13.17 2.37 -11.51
C PHE A 191 -13.37 3.87 -11.33
N PHE A 192 -14.61 4.30 -11.22
CA PHE A 192 -15.00 5.67 -10.90
C PHE A 192 -16.03 5.69 -9.79
N LEU A 193 -15.94 6.66 -8.89
CA LEU A 193 -16.92 6.90 -7.84
C LEU A 193 -17.20 8.38 -7.65
N ASP A 194 -18.48 8.76 -7.60
CA ASP A 194 -18.96 10.09 -7.25
C ASP A 194 -19.88 10.01 -6.01
N PRO A 195 -19.43 10.47 -4.83
CA PRO A 195 -20.24 10.44 -3.62
C PRO A 195 -21.23 11.62 -3.55
N SER A 196 -21.45 12.36 -4.64
CA SER A 196 -22.40 13.47 -4.69
C SER A 196 -23.81 12.97 -5.01
N MET A 197 -24.81 13.36 -4.21
CA MET A 197 -26.23 13.02 -4.42
C MET A 197 -26.73 13.35 -5.84
N ARG A 198 -26.25 14.45 -6.43
CA ARG A 198 -26.65 14.92 -7.77
C ARG A 198 -25.75 14.39 -8.91
N GLN A 199 -24.75 13.56 -8.59
CA GLN A 199 -23.81 12.96 -9.55
C GLN A 199 -23.20 13.99 -10.53
N LEU A 200 -22.79 15.13 -9.98
CA LEU A 200 -22.29 16.26 -10.79
C LEU A 200 -20.81 16.13 -11.12
N GLY A 201 -20.12 15.10 -10.62
CA GLY A 201 -18.69 14.89 -10.73
C GLY A 201 -17.89 16.09 -10.24
N ARG A 202 -18.29 16.65 -9.08
CA ARG A 202 -17.58 17.76 -8.44
C ARG A 202 -16.58 17.28 -7.40
N ARG A 203 -16.78 16.08 -6.85
CA ARG A 203 -15.90 15.36 -5.94
C ARG A 203 -15.97 13.86 -6.26
N GLY A 204 -15.01 13.09 -5.76
CA GLY A 204 -14.91 11.66 -6.03
C GLY A 204 -13.52 11.25 -6.46
N PHE A 205 -13.40 10.07 -7.04
CA PHE A 205 -12.12 9.55 -7.52
C PHE A 205 -12.24 8.57 -8.69
N ILE A 206 -11.11 8.35 -9.34
CA ILE A 206 -10.89 7.45 -10.46
C ILE A 206 -9.66 6.60 -10.13
N LEU A 207 -9.77 5.30 -10.38
CA LEU A 207 -8.65 4.37 -10.41
C LEU A 207 -8.33 3.98 -11.86
N THR A 208 -7.04 4.00 -12.18
CA THR A 208 -6.46 3.46 -13.41
C THR A 208 -5.46 2.36 -13.04
N PRO A 209 -4.84 1.65 -14.00
CA PRO A 209 -3.75 0.73 -13.68
C PRO A 209 -2.53 1.44 -13.05
N LYS A 210 -2.32 2.74 -13.31
CA LYS A 210 -1.12 3.46 -12.88
C LYS A 210 -1.30 4.29 -11.62
N GLY A 211 -2.53 4.69 -11.30
CA GLY A 211 -2.73 5.58 -10.16
C GLY A 211 -4.18 5.87 -9.78
N LEU A 212 -4.27 6.69 -8.74
CA LEU A 212 -5.49 7.24 -8.20
C LEU A 212 -5.57 8.73 -8.54
N TYR A 213 -6.70 9.14 -9.09
CA TYR A 213 -6.99 10.53 -9.41
C TYR A 213 -8.23 10.95 -8.63
N TRP A 214 -8.18 12.06 -7.91
CA TRP A 214 -9.30 12.45 -7.07
C TRP A 214 -9.49 13.95 -7.02
N ARG A 215 -10.64 14.34 -6.49
CA ARG A 215 -10.96 15.73 -6.23
C ARG A 215 -11.88 15.84 -5.04
N GLN A 216 -11.56 16.78 -4.15
CA GLN A 216 -12.43 17.21 -3.06
C GLN A 216 -13.28 18.40 -3.47
N SER A 217 -14.39 18.65 -2.75
CA SER A 217 -15.25 19.80 -3.01
C SER A 217 -14.43 21.10 -2.99
N MET A 218 -14.60 21.94 -4.02
CA MET A 218 -13.88 23.22 -4.20
C MET A 218 -12.33 23.13 -4.26
N SER A 219 -11.76 21.93 -4.38
CA SER A 219 -10.32 21.74 -4.60
C SER A 219 -9.96 21.56 -6.07
N GLN A 220 -8.67 21.67 -6.39
CA GLN A 220 -8.12 21.24 -7.68
C GLN A 220 -8.04 19.70 -7.74
N GLY A 221 -8.04 19.16 -8.96
CA GLY A 221 -7.80 17.74 -9.18
C GLY A 221 -6.40 17.35 -8.69
N ARG A 222 -6.30 16.18 -8.07
CA ARG A 222 -5.08 15.59 -7.52
C ARG A 222 -4.85 14.20 -8.10
N SER A 223 -3.62 13.74 -8.02
CA SER A 223 -3.22 12.43 -8.54
C SER A 223 -2.05 11.86 -7.75
N ALA A 224 -2.02 10.54 -7.61
CA ALA A 224 -0.90 9.80 -7.07
C ALA A 224 -0.73 8.49 -7.85
N ARG A 225 0.51 8.19 -8.25
CA ARG A 225 0.84 6.90 -8.84
C ARG A 225 0.96 5.85 -7.76
N PHE A 226 0.57 4.62 -8.08
CA PHE A 226 0.89 3.49 -7.22
C PHE A 226 2.40 3.28 -7.24
N SER A 227 3.02 3.51 -6.09
CA SER A 227 4.47 3.41 -5.89
C SER A 227 4.74 3.11 -4.42
N LEU A 228 5.79 2.33 -4.15
CA LEU A 228 6.25 2.05 -2.79
C LEU A 228 6.68 3.30 -2.03
N GLN A 229 6.96 4.39 -2.75
CA GLN A 229 7.38 5.69 -2.23
C GLN A 229 6.21 6.60 -1.84
N ALA A 230 4.97 6.23 -2.20
CA ALA A 230 3.81 7.04 -1.87
C ALA A 230 3.63 7.09 -0.35
N GLU A 231 3.53 8.30 0.20
CA GLU A 231 3.26 8.51 1.62
C GLU A 231 1.75 8.39 1.83
N LEU A 232 1.33 7.43 2.65
CA LEU A 232 -0.08 7.23 3.00
C LEU A 232 -0.24 7.42 4.51
N GLN A 233 -1.17 8.28 4.92
CA GLN A 233 -1.48 8.51 6.32
C GLN A 233 -2.99 8.60 6.54
N LEU A 234 -3.51 7.87 7.52
CA LEU A 234 -4.88 7.93 7.99
C LEU A 234 -4.92 8.70 9.31
N LYS A 235 -5.33 9.97 9.27
CA LYS A 235 -5.44 10.83 10.45
C LYS A 235 -6.90 11.07 10.76
N LYS A 236 -7.38 10.60 11.91
CA LYS A 236 -8.80 10.69 12.31
C LYS A 236 -9.73 10.17 11.20
N GLN A 237 -9.37 9.03 10.58
CA GLN A 237 -10.10 8.38 9.48
C GLN A 237 -10.11 9.14 8.14
N ILE A 238 -9.38 10.24 8.02
CA ILE A 238 -9.13 10.94 6.75
C ILE A 238 -7.84 10.40 6.14
N LEU A 239 -7.87 10.00 4.88
CA LEU A 239 -6.69 9.54 4.16
C LEU A 239 -5.92 10.74 3.60
N TYR A 240 -4.60 10.69 3.71
CA TYR A 240 -3.67 11.64 3.11
C TYR A 240 -2.74 10.85 2.22
N ILE A 241 -2.59 11.30 0.98
CA ILE A 241 -1.72 10.68 -0.03
C ILE A 241 -0.72 11.74 -0.47
N ASN A 242 0.57 11.54 -0.18
CA ASN A 242 1.63 12.53 -0.39
C ASN A 242 1.27 13.90 0.23
N GLY A 243 0.77 13.88 1.47
CA GLY A 243 0.31 15.06 2.21
C GLY A 243 -1.00 15.69 1.70
N GLN A 244 -1.59 15.18 0.62
CA GLN A 244 -2.84 15.72 0.06
C GLN A 244 -4.06 14.98 0.59
N VAL A 245 -5.08 15.74 0.98
CA VAL A 245 -6.32 15.19 1.55
C VAL A 245 -7.10 14.37 0.53
N PHE A 246 -7.42 13.14 0.91
CA PHE A 246 -8.39 12.24 0.30
C PHE A 246 -9.43 11.87 1.36
N ASP A 247 -10.67 12.30 1.16
CA ASP A 247 -11.78 11.97 2.04
C ASP A 247 -13.06 11.68 1.26
N ILE A 248 -13.66 10.52 1.49
CA ILE A 248 -14.97 10.15 0.95
C ILE A 248 -15.89 9.70 2.10
N GLN A 249 -15.46 8.65 2.79
CA GLN A 249 -16.08 8.08 3.97
C GLN A 249 -14.97 7.31 4.71
N ALA A 250 -15.00 7.31 6.05
CA ALA A 250 -14.01 6.62 6.87
C ALA A 250 -13.71 5.20 6.39
N GLU A 251 -14.78 4.45 6.05
CA GLU A 251 -14.63 3.08 5.59
C GLU A 251 -13.88 2.93 4.28
N LEU A 252 -14.28 3.75 3.31
CA LEU A 252 -13.66 3.74 2.01
C LEU A 252 -12.22 4.26 2.07
N ASN A 253 -11.94 5.21 2.95
CA ASN A 253 -10.60 5.76 3.15
C ASN A 253 -9.64 4.69 3.67
N LEU A 254 -10.05 3.87 4.65
CA LEU A 254 -9.23 2.75 5.14
C LEU A 254 -9.06 1.68 4.06
N ASN A 255 -10.13 1.30 3.37
CA ASN A 255 -10.03 0.30 2.31
C ASN A 255 -9.13 0.77 1.16
N LEU A 256 -9.17 2.05 0.81
CA LEU A 256 -8.28 2.66 -0.17
C LEU A 256 -6.83 2.74 0.32
N TYR A 257 -6.58 2.95 1.61
CA TYR A 257 -5.23 2.88 2.18
C TYR A 257 -4.59 1.53 1.84
N PHE A 258 -5.25 0.42 2.17
CA PHE A 258 -4.72 -0.91 1.90
C PHE A 258 -4.69 -1.25 0.40
N LEU A 259 -5.74 -0.87 -0.35
CA LEU A 259 -5.77 -1.07 -1.80
C LEU A 259 -4.60 -0.35 -2.50
N PHE A 260 -4.31 0.89 -2.12
CA PHE A 260 -3.21 1.66 -2.71
C PHE A 260 -1.87 0.96 -2.48
N LYS A 261 -1.65 0.44 -1.27
CA LYS A 261 -0.44 -0.32 -0.95
C LYS A 261 -0.34 -1.62 -1.72
N ARG A 262 -1.46 -2.33 -1.90
CA ARG A 262 -1.51 -3.57 -2.69
C ARG A 262 -1.24 -3.29 -4.17
N LEU A 263 -1.84 -2.25 -4.74
CA LEU A 263 -1.60 -1.85 -6.13
C LEU A 263 -0.16 -1.37 -6.33
N ALA A 264 0.46 -0.72 -5.34
CA ALA A 264 1.87 -0.33 -5.39
C ALA A 264 2.85 -1.52 -5.42
N LEU A 265 2.43 -2.70 -4.95
CA LEU A 265 3.21 -3.94 -5.09
C LEU A 265 3.08 -4.55 -6.49
N LEU A 266 1.97 -4.30 -7.18
CA LEU A 266 1.64 -4.88 -8.49
C LEU A 266 2.04 -3.98 -9.68
N ALA A 267 2.45 -2.74 -9.42
CA ALA A 267 2.81 -1.73 -10.41
C ALA A 267 4.30 -1.76 -10.76
#